data_AF-A0A0G0QUU1-F1
#
_entry.id   AF-A0A0G0QUU1-F1
#
_cell.length_a   1.000
_cell.length_b   1.000
_cell.length_c   1.000
_cell.angle_alpha   90.00
_cell.angle_beta   90.00
_cell.angle_gamma   90.00
#
_symmetry.space_group_name_H-M   'P 1'
#
loop_
_entity.id
_entity.type
_entity.pdbx_description
1 polymer ?
#
loop_
_entity_poly.entity_id
_entity_poly.type
_entity_poly.pdbx_seq_one_letter_code
_entity_poly.pdbx_strand_id
1 'polypeptide(L)'
;MLLVWYDCCMRVRLSKKSLEILFNTVEAKYKRWVTIANKNKVSVRTLSDWRKGEISMPLLVFRKILADCDLKEEKVSFTILSDFWHTKDAGRKGAAAAMKLYGNFGTPEGRKLGGQRSIATHKKRQTAFKTLKPIAKPKHSKKLAELLGIFVGDGHLSDYQASVCTNSKTDKEHAMLTSKLIKSLFRVPVSLRELKNENTIIVVASSVSVVKFLNKQGMPQGNKLKNNLTVPGWIIKKRTYQKAFLRGLFDTDGCIYLDKHKINKKRYNHLGWAVTSYAEKLRKDVMEILANLGYSPTNRDTQKSVYLRKQKEIAKYFREIGTNNSKHLTRYRKFIKLTQ
;
A
#
# COMPACT_ATOMS: atom_id res chain seq x y z
N MET A 1 -54.00 13.30 11.11
CA MET A 1 -52.74 13.93 11.60
C MET A 1 -51.55 13.68 10.64
N LEU A 2 -51.39 12.48 10.08
CA LEU A 2 -50.34 12.15 9.08
C LEU A 2 -50.48 12.89 7.73
N LEU A 3 -51.71 13.08 7.22
CA LEU A 3 -51.97 13.82 5.97
C LEU A 3 -51.55 15.30 6.02
N VAL A 4 -51.68 15.94 7.19
CA VAL A 4 -51.37 17.37 7.37
C VAL A 4 -49.86 17.65 7.36
N TRP A 5 -49.05 16.68 7.82
CA TRP A 5 -47.59 16.77 7.77
C TRP A 5 -47.04 16.52 6.36
N TYR A 6 -47.64 15.59 5.61
CA TYR A 6 -47.23 15.29 4.23
C TYR A 6 -47.43 16.50 3.29
N ASP A 7 -48.53 17.23 3.43
CA ASP A 7 -48.81 18.41 2.59
C ASP A 7 -47.91 19.63 2.92
N CYS A 8 -47.29 19.67 4.11
CA CYS A 8 -46.55 20.83 4.59
C CYS A 8 -45.22 21.03 3.85
N CYS A 9 -44.59 19.94 3.42
CA CYS A 9 -43.27 19.97 2.79
C CYS A 9 -43.36 20.02 1.25
N MET A 10 -44.45 19.47 0.68
CA MET A 10 -44.68 19.49 -0.77
C MET A 10 -44.88 20.90 -1.32
N ARG A 11 -44.37 21.13 -2.53
CA ARG A 11 -44.52 22.41 -3.23
C ARG A 11 -45.35 22.25 -4.49
N VAL A 12 -45.95 23.33 -4.94
CA VAL A 12 -46.82 23.38 -6.11
C VAL A 12 -46.20 24.31 -7.13
N ARG A 13 -46.14 23.86 -8.37
CA ARG A 13 -45.83 24.68 -9.53
C ARG A 13 -47.06 24.74 -10.44
N LEU A 14 -47.50 25.96 -10.67
CA LEU A 14 -48.66 26.31 -11.49
C LEU A 14 -48.22 26.69 -12.90
N SER A 15 -49.06 26.43 -13.90
CA SER A 15 -48.88 26.99 -15.24
C SER A 15 -49.04 28.52 -15.23
N LYS A 16 -48.49 29.26 -16.21
CA LYS A 16 -48.66 30.73 -16.29
C LYS A 16 -50.13 31.14 -16.31
N LYS A 17 -50.95 30.45 -17.12
CA LYS A 17 -52.40 30.67 -17.21
C LYS A 17 -53.10 30.38 -15.88
N SER A 18 -52.69 29.33 -15.19
CA SER A 18 -53.19 28.97 -13.85
C SER A 18 -52.82 30.00 -12.78
N LEU A 19 -51.61 30.58 -12.85
CA LEU A 19 -51.16 31.65 -11.95
C LEU A 19 -51.98 32.92 -12.14
N GLU A 20 -52.24 33.31 -13.38
CA GLU A 20 -53.09 34.46 -13.71
C GLU A 20 -54.51 34.26 -13.18
N ILE A 21 -55.12 33.10 -13.43
CA ILE A 21 -56.47 32.78 -12.93
C ILE A 21 -56.50 32.85 -11.40
N LEU A 22 -55.55 32.21 -10.72
CA LEU A 22 -55.51 32.19 -9.25
C LEU A 22 -55.35 33.61 -8.68
N PHE A 23 -54.35 34.36 -9.17
CA PHE A 23 -54.02 35.66 -8.59
C PHE A 23 -54.98 36.78 -9.00
N ASN A 24 -55.62 36.71 -10.17
CA ASN A 24 -56.71 37.64 -10.52
C ASN A 24 -57.94 37.40 -9.64
N THR A 25 -58.24 36.14 -9.30
CA THR A 25 -59.34 35.80 -8.38
C THR A 25 -59.04 36.28 -6.95
N VAL A 26 -57.79 36.11 -6.50
CA VAL A 26 -57.31 36.62 -5.21
C VAL A 26 -57.41 38.16 -5.15
N GLU A 27 -57.00 38.84 -6.23
CA GLU A 27 -57.02 40.31 -6.33
C GLU A 27 -58.46 40.86 -6.29
N ALA A 28 -59.38 40.20 -7.00
CA ALA A 28 -60.81 40.53 -6.97
C ALA A 28 -61.44 40.36 -5.57
N LYS A 29 -61.01 39.35 -4.79
CA LYS A 29 -61.57 39.07 -3.46
C LYS A 29 -60.99 39.97 -2.35
N TYR A 30 -59.66 40.10 -2.27
CA TYR A 30 -59.01 40.71 -1.11
C TYR A 30 -58.70 42.21 -1.26
N LYS A 31 -58.74 42.77 -2.48
CA LYS A 31 -58.45 44.18 -2.87
C LYS A 31 -57.08 44.75 -2.44
N ARG A 32 -56.50 44.30 -1.32
CA ARG A 32 -55.20 44.68 -0.77
C ARG A 32 -54.36 43.42 -0.52
N TRP A 33 -53.19 43.35 -1.15
CA TRP A 33 -52.26 42.24 -1.07
C TRP A 33 -51.71 41.96 0.34
N VAL A 34 -51.64 42.98 1.20
CA VAL A 34 -51.20 42.85 2.60
C VAL A 34 -52.13 41.93 3.41
N THR A 35 -53.44 41.96 3.13
CA THR A 35 -54.44 41.19 3.86
C THR A 35 -54.25 39.68 3.66
N ILE A 36 -54.03 39.24 2.42
CA ILE A 36 -53.76 37.82 2.11
C ILE A 36 -52.38 37.38 2.61
N ALA A 37 -51.39 38.29 2.60
CA ALA A 37 -50.04 38.03 3.12
C ALA A 37 -50.07 37.70 4.61
N ASN A 38 -50.73 38.56 5.41
CA ASN A 38 -50.90 38.37 6.84
C ASN A 38 -51.70 37.10 7.16
N LYS A 39 -52.77 36.83 6.40
CA LYS A 39 -53.61 35.63 6.59
C LYS A 39 -52.82 34.34 6.37
N ASN A 40 -51.94 34.30 5.38
CA ASN A 40 -51.11 33.13 5.08
C ASN A 40 -49.74 33.14 5.79
N LYS A 41 -49.48 34.12 6.67
CA LYS A 41 -48.20 34.30 7.38
C LYS A 41 -47.00 34.34 6.44
N VAL A 42 -47.15 35.01 5.29
CA VAL A 42 -46.09 35.20 4.29
C VAL A 42 -45.89 36.68 3.98
N SER A 43 -44.72 37.04 3.45
CA SER A 43 -44.47 38.41 3.03
C SER A 43 -45.18 38.76 1.72
N VAL A 44 -45.50 40.04 1.51
CA VAL A 44 -46.05 40.53 0.24
C VAL A 44 -45.09 40.23 -0.92
N ARG A 45 -43.77 40.28 -0.69
CA ARG A 45 -42.75 39.90 -1.66
C ARG A 45 -42.91 38.44 -2.10
N THR A 46 -43.11 37.53 -1.15
CA THR A 46 -43.32 36.10 -1.44
C THR A 46 -44.55 35.86 -2.32
N LEU A 47 -45.65 36.58 -2.07
CA LEU A 47 -46.85 36.50 -2.93
C LEU A 47 -46.58 37.03 -4.34
N SER A 48 -45.85 38.13 -4.47
CA SER A 48 -45.42 38.65 -5.77
C SER A 48 -44.55 37.64 -6.52
N ASP A 49 -43.59 37.02 -5.84
CA ASP A 49 -42.69 36.04 -6.44
C ASP A 49 -43.46 34.75 -6.84
N TRP A 50 -44.50 34.37 -6.09
CA TRP A 50 -45.43 33.31 -6.52
C TRP A 50 -46.25 33.71 -7.76
N ARG A 51 -46.78 34.93 -7.80
CA ARG A 51 -47.54 35.44 -8.96
C ARG A 51 -46.71 35.44 -10.24
N LYS A 52 -45.44 35.82 -10.13
CA LYS A 52 -44.47 35.79 -11.25
C LYS A 52 -44.00 34.37 -11.60
N GLY A 53 -44.26 33.40 -10.75
CA GLY A 53 -43.79 32.01 -10.90
C GLY A 53 -42.28 31.84 -10.66
N GLU A 54 -41.64 32.82 -10.01
CA GLU A 54 -40.19 32.79 -9.70
C GLU A 54 -39.86 31.72 -8.64
N ILE A 55 -40.76 31.53 -7.68
CA ILE A 55 -40.65 30.52 -6.61
C ILE A 55 -41.89 29.64 -6.57
N SER A 56 -41.72 28.40 -6.11
CA SER A 56 -42.83 27.45 -5.92
C SER A 56 -43.56 27.71 -4.59
N MET A 57 -44.87 27.45 -4.58
CA MET A 57 -45.76 27.70 -3.43
C MET A 57 -45.91 26.43 -2.58
N PRO A 58 -45.93 26.49 -1.24
CA PRO A 58 -46.27 25.32 -0.42
C PRO A 58 -47.68 24.79 -0.72
N LEU A 59 -47.85 23.48 -0.80
CA LEU A 59 -49.14 22.85 -1.14
C LEU A 59 -50.25 23.21 -0.14
N LEU A 60 -49.94 23.27 1.15
CA LEU A 60 -50.88 23.74 2.18
C LEU A 60 -51.36 25.18 1.95
N VAL A 61 -50.45 26.08 1.56
CA VAL A 61 -50.82 27.49 1.31
C VAL A 61 -51.65 27.58 0.03
N PHE A 62 -51.31 26.82 -1.00
CA PHE A 62 -52.08 26.75 -2.24
C PHE A 62 -53.52 26.29 -1.99
N ARG A 63 -53.73 25.18 -1.27
CA ARG A 63 -55.07 24.68 -0.92
C ARG A 63 -55.87 25.66 -0.07
N LYS A 64 -55.22 26.35 0.88
CA LYS A 64 -55.86 27.41 1.67
C LYS A 64 -56.35 28.56 0.80
N ILE A 65 -55.52 29.03 -0.15
CA ILE A 65 -55.90 30.11 -1.06
C ILE A 65 -57.05 29.68 -1.98
N LEU A 66 -57.07 28.44 -2.47
CA LEU A 66 -58.16 27.90 -3.28
C LEU A 66 -59.49 27.88 -2.51
N ALA A 67 -59.48 27.31 -1.30
CA ALA A 67 -60.65 27.29 -0.41
C ALA A 67 -61.12 28.72 -0.08
N ASP A 68 -60.18 29.61 0.21
CA ASP A 68 -60.45 31.01 0.49
C ASP A 68 -61.03 31.77 -0.71
N CYS A 69 -60.87 31.29 -1.94
CA CYS A 69 -61.36 31.96 -3.15
C CYS A 69 -62.51 31.21 -3.83
N ASP A 70 -63.05 30.17 -3.18
CA ASP A 70 -64.10 29.28 -3.71
C ASP A 70 -63.74 28.71 -5.10
N LEU A 71 -62.44 28.51 -5.34
CA LEU A 71 -61.91 28.04 -6.62
C LEU A 71 -61.65 26.54 -6.58
N LYS A 72 -62.33 25.78 -7.44
CA LYS A 72 -62.12 24.33 -7.57
C LYS A 72 -60.75 24.03 -8.19
N GLU A 73 -60.08 23.00 -7.67
CA GLU A 73 -58.77 22.51 -8.15
C GLU A 73 -58.78 22.21 -9.66
N GLU A 74 -59.90 21.73 -10.21
CA GLU A 74 -60.09 21.40 -11.63
C GLU A 74 -59.91 22.60 -12.58
N LYS A 75 -60.11 23.83 -12.11
CA LYS A 75 -59.94 25.05 -12.92
C LYS A 75 -58.48 25.48 -13.04
N VAL A 76 -57.58 24.82 -12.31
CA VAL A 76 -56.19 25.24 -12.15
C VAL A 76 -55.27 24.05 -12.45
N SER A 77 -54.52 24.10 -13.55
CA SER A 77 -53.49 23.09 -13.81
C SER A 77 -52.27 23.32 -12.92
N PHE A 78 -51.94 22.34 -12.08
CA PHE A 78 -50.79 22.38 -11.17
C PHE A 78 -50.04 21.05 -11.11
N THR A 79 -48.75 21.12 -10.76
CA THR A 79 -47.89 19.96 -10.52
C THR A 79 -47.36 20.01 -9.10
N ILE A 80 -47.44 18.87 -8.40
CA ILE A 80 -46.89 18.74 -7.05
C ILE A 80 -45.43 18.30 -7.17
N LEU A 81 -44.56 19.10 -6.58
CA LEU A 81 -43.13 18.86 -6.46
C LEU A 81 -42.87 18.22 -5.10
N SER A 82 -42.21 17.07 -5.12
CA SER A 82 -41.76 16.38 -3.92
C SER A 82 -40.64 17.16 -3.20
N ASP A 83 -40.41 16.81 -1.95
CA ASP A 83 -39.28 17.32 -1.18
C ASP A 83 -37.96 17.10 -1.92
N PHE A 84 -37.06 18.05 -1.77
CA PHE A 84 -35.72 18.00 -2.36
C PHE A 84 -35.69 17.93 -3.90
N TRP A 85 -36.78 18.25 -4.62
CA TRP A 85 -36.84 18.24 -6.09
C TRP A 85 -35.68 18.99 -6.78
N HIS A 86 -35.16 20.05 -6.14
CA HIS A 86 -34.11 20.92 -6.66
C HIS A 86 -32.69 20.42 -6.32
N THR A 87 -32.53 19.46 -5.42
CA THR A 87 -31.20 19.02 -4.93
C THR A 87 -30.31 18.49 -6.03
N LYS A 88 -30.88 17.80 -7.03
CA LYS A 88 -30.13 17.30 -8.19
C LYS A 88 -29.55 18.44 -9.04
N ASP A 89 -30.35 19.46 -9.34
CA ASP A 89 -29.89 20.62 -10.13
C ASP A 89 -28.91 21.49 -9.34
N ALA A 90 -29.20 21.75 -8.06
CA ALA A 90 -28.30 22.44 -7.16
C ALA A 90 -26.95 21.72 -7.01
N GLY A 91 -26.98 20.39 -6.86
CA GLY A 91 -25.79 19.55 -6.82
C GLY A 91 -24.99 19.62 -8.13
N ARG A 92 -25.66 19.60 -9.29
CA ARG A 92 -25.00 19.75 -10.60
C ARG A 92 -24.30 21.11 -10.73
N LYS A 93 -24.99 22.20 -10.38
CA LYS A 93 -24.45 23.56 -10.41
C LYS A 93 -23.27 23.72 -9.45
N GLY A 94 -23.39 23.19 -8.23
CA GLY A 94 -22.33 23.18 -7.23
C GLY A 94 -21.10 22.40 -7.70
N ALA A 95 -21.30 21.21 -8.28
CA ALA A 95 -20.21 20.40 -8.84
C ALA A 95 -19.49 21.12 -9.99
N ALA A 96 -20.22 21.76 -10.90
CA ALA A 96 -19.64 22.53 -11.99
C ALA A 96 -18.81 23.72 -11.48
N ALA A 97 -19.30 24.45 -10.48
CA ALA A 97 -18.56 25.54 -9.85
C ALA A 97 -17.29 25.04 -9.15
N ALA A 98 -17.37 23.92 -8.43
CA ALA A 98 -16.21 23.31 -7.76
C ALA A 98 -15.16 22.84 -8.78
N MET A 99 -15.58 22.22 -9.90
CA MET A 99 -14.66 21.82 -10.98
C MET A 99 -13.96 23.02 -11.61
N LYS A 100 -14.64 24.16 -11.76
CA LYS A 100 -14.03 25.39 -12.27
C LYS A 100 -12.95 25.94 -11.33
N LEU A 101 -13.18 25.86 -10.01
CA LEU A 101 -12.26 26.37 -9.00
C LEU A 101 -11.05 25.46 -8.76
N TYR A 102 -11.27 24.14 -8.75
CA TYR A 102 -10.29 23.17 -8.24
C TYR A 102 -9.87 22.12 -9.26
N GLY A 103 -10.46 22.12 -10.45
CA GLY A 103 -10.26 21.10 -11.48
C GLY A 103 -11.05 19.81 -11.22
N ASN A 104 -10.83 18.81 -12.06
CA ASN A 104 -11.54 17.53 -11.96
C ASN A 104 -10.92 16.61 -10.90
N PHE A 105 -11.64 16.39 -9.80
CA PHE A 105 -11.24 15.49 -8.70
C PHE A 105 -11.20 14.01 -9.08
N GLY A 106 -11.89 13.60 -10.14
CA GLY A 106 -11.94 12.22 -10.62
C GLY A 106 -10.65 11.75 -11.29
N THR A 107 -9.75 12.67 -11.62
CA THR A 107 -8.45 12.37 -12.24
C THR A 107 -7.46 11.77 -11.24
N PRO A 108 -6.50 10.93 -11.67
CA PRO A 108 -5.41 10.44 -10.82
C PRO A 108 -4.67 11.58 -10.10
N GLU A 109 -4.45 12.69 -10.79
CA GLU A 109 -3.78 13.90 -10.29
C GLU A 109 -4.61 14.57 -9.21
N GLY A 110 -5.91 14.78 -9.46
CA GLY A 110 -6.86 15.35 -8.51
C GLY A 110 -6.96 14.53 -7.22
N ARG A 111 -7.05 13.20 -7.34
CA ARG A 111 -7.06 12.29 -6.19
C ARG A 111 -5.76 12.35 -5.39
N LYS A 112 -4.60 12.37 -6.08
CA LYS A 112 -3.28 12.50 -5.44
C LYS A 112 -3.17 13.82 -4.67
N LEU A 113 -3.61 14.93 -5.26
CA LEU A 113 -3.60 16.25 -4.62
C LEU A 113 -4.52 16.29 -3.39
N GLY A 114 -5.72 15.72 -3.49
CA GLY A 114 -6.65 15.58 -2.36
C GLY A 114 -6.04 14.81 -1.19
N GLY A 115 -5.37 13.69 -1.49
CA GLY A 115 -4.62 12.92 -0.49
C GLY A 115 -3.51 13.73 0.18
N GLN A 116 -2.72 14.47 -0.60
CA GLN A 116 -1.65 15.33 -0.07
C GLN A 116 -2.20 16.44 0.83
N ARG A 117 -3.28 17.11 0.43
CA ARG A 117 -3.96 18.14 1.23
C ARG A 117 -4.52 17.56 2.53
N SER A 118 -5.11 16.35 2.46
CA SER A 118 -5.58 15.63 3.63
C SER A 118 -4.44 15.33 4.62
N ILE A 119 -3.31 14.79 4.13
CA ILE A 119 -2.13 14.53 4.97
C ILE A 119 -1.62 15.82 5.62
N ALA A 120 -1.53 16.93 4.87
CA ALA A 120 -1.13 18.23 5.40
C ALA A 120 -2.09 18.71 6.51
N THR A 121 -3.40 18.52 6.31
CA THR A 121 -4.44 18.88 7.28
C THR A 121 -4.33 18.03 8.55
N HIS A 122 -4.18 16.72 8.42
CA HIS A 122 -4.00 15.80 9.54
C HIS A 122 -2.73 16.09 10.34
N LYS A 123 -1.64 16.48 9.66
CA LYS A 123 -0.40 16.93 10.30
C LYS A 123 -0.60 18.23 11.07
N LYS A 124 -1.29 19.22 10.48
CA LYS A 124 -1.61 20.50 11.14
C LYS A 124 -2.50 20.30 12.37
N ARG A 125 -3.50 19.43 12.26
CA ARG A 125 -4.47 19.11 13.32
C ARG A 125 -3.96 18.09 14.34
N GLN A 126 -2.75 17.56 14.17
CA GLN A 126 -2.15 16.55 15.04
C GLN A 126 -3.06 15.35 15.35
N THR A 127 -3.87 14.94 14.37
CA THR A 127 -4.77 13.79 14.53
C THR A 127 -3.98 12.47 14.61
N ALA A 128 -4.59 11.39 15.11
CA ALA A 128 -4.01 10.04 15.13
C ALA A 128 -3.82 9.38 13.74
N PHE A 129 -3.89 10.15 12.65
CA PHE A 129 -3.72 9.66 11.29
C PHE A 129 -2.29 9.14 11.07
N LYS A 130 -2.18 7.84 10.77
CA LYS A 130 -0.88 7.19 10.58
C LYS A 130 -0.31 7.53 9.22
N THR A 131 0.82 8.25 9.21
CA THR A 131 1.61 8.50 8.00
C THR A 131 2.69 7.44 7.82
N LEU A 132 3.20 7.32 6.59
CA LEU A 132 4.30 6.41 6.29
C LEU A 132 5.53 6.80 7.11
N LYS A 133 6.09 5.83 7.84
CA LYS A 133 7.31 6.03 8.63
C LYS A 133 8.45 6.46 7.69
N PRO A 134 9.12 7.60 7.97
CA PRO A 134 10.34 7.96 7.25
C PRO A 134 11.41 6.92 7.54
N ILE A 135 12.27 6.67 6.56
CA ILE A 135 13.39 5.73 6.68
C ILE A 135 14.65 6.39 6.15
N ALA A 136 15.81 6.01 6.68
CA ALA A 136 17.07 6.26 6.00
C ALA A 136 17.09 5.42 4.71
N LYS A 137 17.45 6.05 3.59
CA LYS A 137 17.63 5.37 2.30
C LYS A 137 19.13 5.17 2.07
N PRO A 138 19.69 3.99 2.36
CA PRO A 138 21.12 3.77 2.23
C PRO A 138 21.54 3.85 0.75
N LYS A 139 22.72 4.43 0.49
CA LYS A 139 23.38 4.29 -0.82
C LYS A 139 23.86 2.85 -1.01
N HIS A 140 24.12 2.46 -2.26
CA HIS A 140 24.73 1.15 -2.57
C HIS A 140 26.03 0.99 -1.79
N SER A 141 26.11 -0.06 -0.97
CA SER A 141 27.21 -0.29 -0.02
C SER A 141 27.37 -1.78 0.24
N LYS A 142 28.52 -2.18 0.82
CA LYS A 142 28.78 -3.57 1.23
C LYS A 142 27.69 -4.10 2.17
N LYS A 143 27.28 -3.28 3.15
CA LYS A 143 26.21 -3.61 4.11
C LYS A 143 24.87 -3.88 3.43
N LEU A 144 24.50 -3.07 2.44
CA LEU A 144 23.26 -3.28 1.69
C LEU A 144 23.33 -4.52 0.80
N ALA A 145 24.47 -4.77 0.15
CA ALA A 145 24.66 -5.96 -0.67
C ALA A 145 24.58 -7.25 0.16
N GLU A 146 25.22 -7.27 1.32
CA GLU A 146 25.13 -8.38 2.28
C GLU A 146 23.70 -8.59 2.77
N LEU A 147 23.00 -7.51 3.14
CA LEU A 147 21.60 -7.61 3.54
C LEU A 147 20.73 -8.22 2.43
N LEU A 148 20.94 -7.81 1.18
CA LEU A 148 20.22 -8.41 0.06
C LEU A 148 20.54 -9.89 -0.11
N GLY A 149 21.79 -10.32 0.09
CA GLY A 149 22.16 -11.75 0.11
C GLY A 149 21.34 -12.53 1.12
N ILE A 150 21.24 -12.02 2.35
CA ILE A 150 20.41 -12.62 3.42
C ILE A 150 18.93 -12.68 3.02
N PHE A 151 18.41 -11.59 2.42
CA PHE A 151 17.00 -11.55 2.01
C PHE A 151 16.70 -12.49 0.83
N VAL A 152 17.64 -12.66 -0.09
CA VAL A 152 17.51 -13.56 -1.23
C VAL A 152 17.33 -15.00 -0.75
N GLY A 153 18.07 -15.43 0.28
CA GLY A 153 17.89 -16.74 0.88
C GLY A 153 16.65 -16.84 1.77
N ASP A 154 16.78 -16.45 3.05
CA ASP A 154 15.74 -16.63 4.09
C ASP A 154 14.74 -15.47 4.21
N GLY A 155 14.90 -14.41 3.43
CA GLY A 155 14.04 -13.21 3.52
C GLY A 155 12.66 -13.36 2.89
N HIS A 156 11.74 -12.48 3.23
CA HIS A 156 10.44 -12.33 2.57
C HIS A 156 10.01 -10.86 2.62
N LEU A 157 9.41 -10.39 1.52
CA LEU A 157 8.79 -9.08 1.43
C LEU A 157 7.27 -9.26 1.24
N SER A 158 6.49 -8.85 2.23
CA SER A 158 5.05 -8.65 2.11
C SER A 158 4.73 -7.19 1.79
N ASP A 159 3.45 -6.85 1.68
CA ASP A 159 3.03 -5.47 1.39
C ASP A 159 3.47 -4.45 2.47
N TYR A 160 3.65 -4.92 3.70
CA TYR A 160 3.87 -4.07 4.87
C TYR A 160 5.15 -4.39 5.64
N GLN A 161 5.74 -5.57 5.43
CA GLN A 161 6.83 -6.07 6.26
C GLN A 161 7.93 -6.70 5.42
N ALA A 162 9.17 -6.42 5.83
CA ALA A 162 10.33 -7.17 5.41
C ALA A 162 10.74 -8.10 6.57
N SER A 163 10.75 -9.40 6.33
CA SER A 163 11.09 -10.40 7.35
C SER A 163 12.20 -11.33 6.91
N VAL A 164 12.94 -11.89 7.85
CA VAL A 164 13.89 -12.99 7.65
C VAL A 164 13.57 -14.06 8.69
N CYS A 165 13.38 -15.30 8.25
CA CYS A 165 12.99 -16.42 9.11
C CYS A 165 14.15 -17.41 9.20
N THR A 166 14.70 -17.64 10.40
CA THR A 166 15.87 -18.51 10.58
C THR A 166 15.66 -19.45 11.76
N ASN A 167 16.57 -20.42 11.96
CA ASN A 167 16.49 -21.33 13.09
C ASN A 167 16.91 -20.64 14.41
N SER A 168 16.08 -20.75 15.46
CA SER A 168 16.32 -20.10 16.75
C SER A 168 17.40 -20.76 17.61
N LYS A 169 17.78 -22.01 17.31
CA LYS A 169 18.85 -22.74 18.03
C LYS A 169 20.20 -22.53 17.37
N THR A 170 20.27 -22.67 16.05
CA THR A 170 21.55 -22.68 15.33
C THR A 170 21.95 -21.33 14.76
N ASP A 171 21.00 -20.42 14.53
CA ASP A 171 21.24 -19.19 13.77
C ASP A 171 20.81 -17.92 14.54
N LYS A 172 20.60 -18.02 15.87
CA LYS A 172 20.16 -16.91 16.73
C LYS A 172 21.11 -15.72 16.70
N GLU A 173 22.42 -15.97 16.77
CA GLU A 173 23.44 -14.92 16.66
C GLU A 173 23.37 -14.20 15.32
N HIS A 174 23.21 -14.96 14.24
CA HIS A 174 23.05 -14.41 12.89
C HIS A 174 21.76 -13.59 12.74
N ALA A 175 20.65 -14.03 13.35
CA ALA A 175 19.41 -13.25 13.40
C ALA A 175 19.59 -11.91 14.15
N MET A 176 20.34 -11.90 15.26
CA MET A 176 20.70 -10.67 15.98
C MET A 176 21.57 -9.73 15.14
N LEU A 177 22.56 -10.27 14.41
CA LEU A 177 23.39 -9.50 13.49
C LEU A 177 22.55 -8.90 12.35
N THR A 178 21.64 -9.68 11.76
CA THR A 178 20.71 -9.24 10.73
C THR A 178 19.81 -8.10 11.23
N SER A 179 19.29 -8.21 12.47
CA SER A 179 18.52 -7.15 13.11
C SER A 179 19.32 -5.85 13.25
N LYS A 180 20.58 -5.94 13.74
CA LYS A 180 21.49 -4.79 13.84
C LYS A 180 21.78 -4.18 12.46
N LEU A 181 21.97 -5.01 11.43
CA LEU A 181 22.22 -4.57 10.06
C LEU A 181 21.04 -3.77 9.50
N ILE A 182 19.81 -4.29 9.61
CA ILE A 182 18.58 -3.60 9.17
C ILE A 182 18.40 -2.28 9.93
N LYS A 183 18.55 -2.29 11.28
CA LYS A 183 18.46 -1.06 12.10
C LYS A 183 19.47 -0.01 11.63
N SER A 184 20.72 -0.42 11.37
CA SER A 184 21.78 0.51 10.95
C SER A 184 21.53 1.13 9.57
N LEU A 185 20.99 0.36 8.63
CA LEU A 185 20.76 0.79 7.24
C LEU A 185 19.54 1.71 7.11
N PHE A 186 18.45 1.38 7.81
CA PHE A 186 17.16 2.03 7.60
C PHE A 186 16.73 2.95 8.75
N ARG A 187 17.39 2.88 9.91
CA ARG A 187 17.02 3.60 11.13
C ARG A 187 15.56 3.37 11.53
N VAL A 188 15.11 2.12 11.40
CA VAL A 188 13.75 1.67 11.75
C VAL A 188 13.79 0.72 12.94
N PRO A 189 12.73 0.64 13.75
CA PRO A 189 12.58 -0.43 14.72
C PRO A 189 12.50 -1.77 14.00
N VAL A 190 13.20 -2.76 14.56
CA VAL A 190 13.22 -4.15 14.08
C VAL A 190 12.92 -5.05 15.27
N SER A 191 11.92 -5.91 15.11
CA SER A 191 11.47 -6.87 16.11
C SER A 191 12.16 -8.21 15.88
N LEU A 192 12.55 -8.87 16.96
CA LEU A 192 12.96 -10.27 16.97
C LEU A 192 11.84 -11.06 17.65
N ARG A 193 11.24 -12.00 16.93
CA ARG A 193 10.15 -12.84 17.43
C ARG A 193 10.57 -14.29 17.36
N GLU A 194 10.76 -14.91 18.52
CA GLU A 194 10.86 -16.37 18.62
C GLU A 194 9.45 -16.96 18.63
N LEU A 195 9.20 -17.94 17.76
CA LEU A 195 7.92 -18.65 17.75
C LEU A 195 7.93 -19.73 18.82
N LYS A 196 6.92 -19.73 19.68
CA LYS A 196 6.78 -20.75 20.73
C LYS A 196 6.54 -22.11 20.06
N ASN A 197 7.21 -23.15 20.56
CA ASN A 197 7.12 -24.53 20.07
C ASN A 197 7.70 -24.77 18.67
N GLU A 198 8.31 -23.75 18.06
CA GLU A 198 9.04 -23.89 16.81
C GLU A 198 10.50 -23.48 17.05
N ASN A 199 11.47 -24.18 16.45
CA ASN A 199 12.87 -23.77 16.50
C ASN A 199 13.13 -22.60 15.52
N THR A 200 12.27 -21.57 15.55
CA THR A 200 12.18 -20.50 14.55
C THR A 200 12.29 -19.14 15.22
N ILE A 201 13.16 -18.28 14.69
CA ILE A 201 13.26 -16.87 15.05
C ILE A 201 13.02 -16.01 13.79
N ILE A 202 12.22 -14.97 13.93
CA ILE A 202 11.86 -14.07 12.84
C ILE A 202 12.38 -12.67 13.15
N VAL A 203 13.19 -12.14 12.24
CA VAL A 203 13.61 -10.74 12.21
C VAL A 203 12.59 -9.97 11.38
N VAL A 204 11.89 -8.98 11.93
CA VAL A 204 10.82 -8.26 11.23
C VAL A 204 11.02 -6.75 11.27
N ALA A 205 11.03 -6.12 10.09
CA ALA A 205 10.94 -4.68 9.91
C ALA A 205 9.57 -4.30 9.30
N SER A 206 8.66 -3.82 10.15
CA SER A 206 7.31 -3.39 9.73
C SER A 206 7.33 -1.96 9.19
N SER A 207 7.69 -1.82 7.91
CA SER A 207 7.72 -0.55 7.19
C SER A 207 7.51 -0.74 5.69
N VAL A 208 6.40 -0.20 5.18
CA VAL A 208 6.12 -0.13 3.73
C VAL A 208 7.25 0.59 2.97
N SER A 209 7.87 1.60 3.59
CA SER A 209 8.99 2.32 3.00
C SER A 209 10.22 1.41 2.80
N VAL A 210 10.49 0.50 3.75
CA VAL A 210 11.60 -0.48 3.64
C VAL A 210 11.29 -1.50 2.57
N VAL A 211 10.07 -2.05 2.55
CA VAL A 211 9.61 -2.99 1.51
C VAL A 211 9.79 -2.38 0.13
N LYS A 212 9.24 -1.18 -0.11
CA LYS A 212 9.36 -0.48 -1.40
C LYS A 212 10.81 -0.20 -1.78
N PHE A 213 11.65 0.14 -0.81
CA PHE A 213 13.07 0.35 -1.05
C PHE A 213 13.75 -0.94 -1.47
N LEU A 214 13.61 -2.03 -0.71
CA LEU A 214 14.24 -3.32 -1.03
C LEU A 214 13.74 -3.88 -2.36
N ASN A 215 12.45 -3.71 -2.67
CA ASN A 215 11.89 -4.05 -3.97
C ASN A 215 12.57 -3.28 -5.10
N LYS A 216 12.71 -1.95 -4.96
CA LYS A 216 13.46 -1.12 -5.91
C LYS A 216 14.94 -1.55 -6.03
N GLN A 217 15.52 -2.13 -4.98
CA GLN A 217 16.90 -2.64 -5.00
C GLN A 217 17.02 -4.03 -5.65
N GLY A 218 15.91 -4.66 -6.06
CA GLY A 218 15.86 -5.92 -6.79
C GLY A 218 15.38 -7.13 -5.98
N MET A 219 14.88 -6.94 -4.75
CA MET A 219 14.26 -8.01 -3.98
C MET A 219 12.77 -8.17 -4.35
N PRO A 220 12.32 -9.27 -4.97
CA PRO A 220 10.93 -9.43 -5.35
C PRO A 220 10.00 -9.50 -4.13
N GLN A 221 8.81 -8.90 -4.27
CA GLN A 221 7.73 -8.99 -3.29
C GLN A 221 6.91 -10.27 -3.51
N GLY A 222 6.45 -10.92 -2.43
CA GLY A 222 5.67 -12.16 -2.52
C GLY A 222 6.52 -13.38 -2.90
N ASN A 223 6.04 -14.18 -3.86
CA ASN A 223 6.70 -15.43 -4.25
C ASN A 223 7.94 -15.16 -5.11
N LYS A 224 9.13 -15.38 -4.54
CA LYS A 224 10.41 -15.11 -5.20
C LYS A 224 10.63 -15.92 -6.49
N LEU A 225 10.18 -17.19 -6.51
CA LEU A 225 10.38 -18.08 -7.66
C LEU A 225 9.54 -17.64 -8.85
N LYS A 226 8.29 -17.24 -8.60
CA LYS A 226 7.40 -16.70 -9.63
C LYS A 226 7.90 -15.35 -10.17
N ASN A 227 8.59 -14.58 -9.33
CA ASN A 227 9.02 -13.22 -9.64
C ASN A 227 10.49 -13.12 -10.10
N ASN A 228 11.03 -14.17 -10.72
CA ASN A 228 12.34 -14.16 -11.39
C ASN A 228 13.49 -13.60 -10.54
N LEU A 229 13.65 -14.12 -9.32
CA LEU A 229 14.75 -13.75 -8.42
C LEU A 229 16.13 -13.80 -9.11
N THR A 230 16.83 -12.67 -9.12
CA THR A 230 18.14 -12.45 -9.76
C THR A 230 18.97 -11.47 -8.93
N VAL A 231 20.28 -11.46 -9.12
CA VAL A 231 21.19 -10.53 -8.45
C VAL A 231 21.14 -9.16 -9.13
N PRO A 232 20.91 -8.07 -8.38
CA PRO A 232 20.88 -6.73 -8.94
C PRO A 232 22.19 -6.35 -9.65
N GLY A 233 22.10 -5.75 -10.84
CA GLY A 233 23.29 -5.40 -11.64
C GLY A 233 24.28 -4.47 -10.94
N TRP A 234 23.85 -3.64 -10.00
CA TRP A 234 24.76 -2.80 -9.21
C TRP A 234 25.67 -3.61 -8.27
N ILE A 235 25.24 -4.80 -7.84
CA ILE A 235 26.06 -5.75 -7.07
C ILE A 235 27.09 -6.40 -8.00
N ILE A 236 26.64 -6.88 -9.16
CA ILE A 236 27.49 -7.58 -10.15
C ILE A 236 28.66 -6.67 -10.60
N LYS A 237 28.42 -5.37 -10.77
CA LYS A 237 29.45 -4.42 -11.24
C LYS A 237 30.66 -4.22 -10.32
N LYS A 238 30.59 -4.60 -9.03
CA LYS A 238 31.67 -4.32 -8.05
C LYS A 238 32.04 -5.55 -7.25
N ARG A 239 33.29 -6.00 -7.34
CA ARG A 239 33.84 -7.15 -6.58
C ARG A 239 33.57 -7.05 -5.07
N THR A 240 33.65 -5.85 -4.50
CA THR A 240 33.37 -5.65 -3.07
C THR A 240 31.92 -5.93 -2.69
N TYR A 241 30.98 -5.67 -3.60
CA TYR A 241 29.55 -5.91 -3.38
C TYR A 241 29.20 -7.37 -3.66
N GLN A 242 29.79 -7.94 -4.71
CA GLN A 242 29.75 -9.38 -4.98
C GLN A 242 30.16 -10.20 -3.74
N LYS A 243 31.33 -9.91 -3.14
CA LYS A 243 31.80 -10.59 -1.93
C LYS A 243 30.82 -10.45 -0.77
N ALA A 244 30.30 -9.25 -0.54
CA ALA A 244 29.36 -8.98 0.56
C ALA A 244 28.01 -9.70 0.35
N PHE A 245 27.47 -9.66 -0.88
CA PHE A 245 26.26 -10.38 -1.26
C PHE A 245 26.41 -11.89 -1.10
N LEU A 246 27.51 -12.46 -1.60
CA LEU A 246 27.81 -13.90 -1.45
C LEU A 246 27.95 -14.31 0.01
N ARG A 247 28.55 -13.47 0.87
CA ARG A 247 28.60 -13.75 2.31
C ARG A 247 27.19 -13.86 2.88
N GLY A 248 26.33 -12.86 2.65
CA GLY A 248 24.97 -12.86 3.16
C GLY A 248 24.11 -14.03 2.65
N LEU A 249 24.25 -14.39 1.37
CA LEU A 249 23.55 -15.53 0.78
C LEU A 249 24.07 -16.86 1.36
N PHE A 250 25.38 -16.98 1.57
CA PHE A 250 25.96 -18.17 2.17
C PHE A 250 25.60 -18.31 3.66
N ASP A 251 25.47 -17.20 4.38
CA ASP A 251 25.06 -17.19 5.78
C ASP A 251 23.66 -17.81 5.98
N THR A 252 22.79 -17.79 4.97
CA THR A 252 21.46 -18.42 4.99
C THR A 252 21.46 -19.77 4.26
N ASP A 253 21.63 -19.76 2.94
CA ASP A 253 21.40 -20.90 2.04
C ASP A 253 22.69 -21.69 1.76
N GLY A 254 23.80 -21.24 2.34
CA GLY A 254 25.10 -21.87 2.22
C GLY A 254 25.25 -23.10 3.10
N CYS A 255 26.10 -24.01 2.65
CA CYS A 255 26.46 -25.22 3.37
C CYS A 255 27.93 -25.57 3.16
N ILE A 256 28.61 -25.91 4.26
CA ILE A 256 29.87 -26.66 4.22
C ILE A 256 29.61 -28.10 4.63
N TYR A 257 30.07 -29.05 3.84
CA TYR A 257 29.94 -30.48 4.13
C TYR A 257 31.26 -31.21 3.89
N LEU A 258 31.35 -32.44 4.43
CA LEU A 258 32.43 -33.36 4.11
C LEU A 258 31.90 -34.38 3.12
N ASP A 259 32.52 -34.40 1.96
CA ASP A 259 32.33 -35.43 0.95
C ASP A 259 33.28 -36.59 1.27
N LYS A 260 32.70 -37.75 1.59
CA LYS A 260 33.44 -38.91 2.09
C LYS A 260 33.45 -39.99 1.03
N HIS A 261 34.63 -40.31 0.53
CA HIS A 261 34.83 -41.33 -0.49
C HIS A 261 35.60 -42.51 0.09
N LYS A 262 35.24 -43.73 -0.32
CA LYS A 262 36.00 -44.93 0.01
C LYS A 262 36.59 -45.50 -1.28
N ILE A 263 37.91 -45.46 -1.40
CA ILE A 263 38.65 -46.00 -2.55
C ILE A 263 39.67 -46.99 -1.99
N ASN A 264 39.65 -48.24 -2.48
CA ASN A 264 40.58 -49.29 -2.07
C ASN A 264 40.73 -49.42 -0.54
N LYS A 265 39.59 -49.49 0.17
CA LYS A 265 39.49 -49.55 1.65
C LYS A 265 39.99 -48.31 2.42
N LYS A 266 40.61 -47.32 1.77
CA LYS A 266 40.98 -46.02 2.37
C LYS A 266 39.82 -45.04 2.28
N ARG A 267 39.62 -44.24 3.34
CA ARG A 267 38.60 -43.19 3.41
C ARG A 267 39.25 -41.84 3.12
N TYR A 268 38.67 -41.09 2.20
CA TYR A 268 39.09 -39.75 1.84
C TYR A 268 37.98 -38.77 2.20
N ASN A 269 38.35 -37.67 2.85
CA ASN A 269 37.43 -36.60 3.21
C ASN A 269 37.81 -35.36 2.39
N HIS A 270 36.85 -34.78 1.67
CA HIS A 270 37.02 -33.52 0.97
C HIS A 270 35.98 -32.52 1.47
N LEU A 271 36.37 -31.27 1.69
CA LEU A 271 35.41 -30.21 1.95
C LEU A 271 34.61 -29.92 0.69
N GLY A 272 33.30 -29.78 0.84
CA GLY A 272 32.41 -29.20 -0.15
C GLY A 272 31.84 -27.88 0.37
N TRP A 273 31.80 -26.87 -0.50
CA TRP A 273 31.06 -25.64 -0.31
C TRP A 273 29.89 -25.65 -1.28
N ALA A 274 28.68 -25.34 -0.82
CA ALA A 274 27.52 -25.26 -1.68
C ALA A 274 26.57 -24.13 -1.29
N VAL A 275 25.83 -23.62 -2.28
CA VAL A 275 24.62 -22.80 -2.09
C VAL A 275 23.52 -23.45 -2.92
N THR A 276 22.34 -23.65 -2.31
CA THR A 276 21.20 -24.31 -2.95
C THR A 276 20.08 -23.31 -3.14
N SER A 277 19.51 -23.23 -4.35
CA SER A 277 18.33 -22.40 -4.60
C SER A 277 17.51 -22.96 -5.74
N TYR A 278 16.18 -22.90 -5.63
CA TYR A 278 15.29 -23.31 -6.72
C TYR A 278 15.23 -22.30 -7.87
N ALA A 279 15.63 -21.04 -7.64
CA ALA A 279 15.66 -20.01 -8.67
C ALA A 279 16.86 -20.22 -9.62
N GLU A 280 16.59 -20.63 -10.86
CA GLU A 280 17.64 -20.92 -11.85
C GLU A 280 18.49 -19.69 -12.20
N LYS A 281 17.86 -18.53 -12.39
CA LYS A 281 18.56 -17.28 -12.68
C LYS A 281 19.53 -16.92 -11.55
N LEU A 282 19.08 -16.99 -10.30
CA LEU A 282 19.96 -16.78 -9.15
C LEU A 282 21.16 -17.74 -9.15
N ARG A 283 20.96 -19.04 -9.47
CA ARG A 283 22.10 -19.97 -9.55
C ARG A 283 23.11 -19.56 -10.62
N LYS A 284 22.64 -19.13 -11.79
CA LYS A 284 23.50 -18.62 -12.88
C LYS A 284 24.26 -17.36 -12.44
N ASP A 285 23.57 -16.42 -11.80
CA ASP A 285 24.21 -15.20 -11.28
C ASP A 285 25.28 -15.53 -10.23
N VAL A 286 25.01 -16.49 -9.33
CA VAL A 286 25.98 -16.93 -8.30
C VAL A 286 27.21 -17.60 -8.95
N MET A 287 27.01 -18.43 -9.98
CA MET A 287 28.11 -19.00 -10.77
C MET A 287 28.96 -17.90 -11.40
N GLU A 288 28.32 -16.91 -12.03
CA GLU A 288 29.03 -15.78 -12.66
C GLU A 288 29.81 -14.96 -11.63
N ILE A 289 29.21 -14.66 -10.47
CA ILE A 289 29.88 -13.92 -9.40
C ILE A 289 31.10 -14.70 -8.88
N LEU A 290 30.97 -16.01 -8.66
CA LEU A 290 32.09 -16.84 -8.22
C LEU A 290 33.20 -16.91 -9.28
N ALA A 291 32.85 -17.09 -10.56
CA ALA A 291 33.81 -17.07 -11.66
C ALA A 291 34.54 -15.71 -11.76
N ASN A 292 33.79 -14.61 -11.70
CA ASN A 292 34.33 -13.25 -11.66
C ASN A 292 35.30 -13.06 -10.50
N LEU A 293 35.01 -13.65 -9.33
CA LEU A 293 35.88 -13.59 -8.15
C LEU A 293 37.14 -14.49 -8.25
N GLY A 294 37.30 -15.24 -9.34
CA GLY A 294 38.42 -16.14 -9.58
C GLY A 294 38.30 -17.44 -8.81
N TYR A 295 37.09 -17.99 -8.75
CA TYR A 295 36.80 -19.35 -8.31
C TYR A 295 36.37 -20.21 -9.52
N SER A 296 36.35 -21.53 -9.34
CA SER A 296 35.95 -22.49 -10.38
C SER A 296 34.62 -23.16 -9.98
N PRO A 297 33.48 -22.43 -9.98
CA PRO A 297 32.22 -22.98 -9.53
C PRO A 297 31.70 -24.03 -10.50
N THR A 298 30.95 -24.99 -9.96
CA THR A 298 30.30 -26.06 -10.73
C THR A 298 28.84 -26.14 -10.32
N ASN A 299 27.93 -26.33 -11.26
CA ASN A 299 26.53 -26.54 -10.97
C ASN A 299 26.18 -28.03 -11.05
N ARG A 300 25.19 -28.45 -10.28
CA ARG A 300 24.51 -29.72 -10.50
C ARG A 300 23.01 -29.46 -10.54
N ASP A 301 22.46 -29.38 -11.75
CA ASP A 301 21.08 -28.92 -11.94
C ASP A 301 20.05 -29.83 -11.25
N THR A 302 20.33 -31.13 -11.16
CA THR A 302 19.51 -32.09 -10.42
C THR A 302 19.40 -31.77 -8.93
N GLN A 303 20.45 -31.21 -8.32
CA GLN A 303 20.48 -30.83 -6.90
C GLN A 303 20.11 -29.36 -6.69
N LYS A 304 19.96 -28.56 -7.76
CA LYS A 304 19.65 -27.13 -7.72
C LYS A 304 20.66 -26.37 -6.86
N SER A 305 21.93 -26.73 -6.99
CA SER A 305 23.02 -26.19 -6.17
C SER A 305 24.23 -25.80 -6.99
N VAL A 306 24.92 -24.77 -6.50
CA VAL A 306 26.23 -24.31 -6.97
C VAL A 306 27.29 -24.77 -5.98
N TYR A 307 28.41 -25.28 -6.47
CA TYR A 307 29.46 -25.92 -5.68
C TYR A 307 30.84 -25.31 -5.92
N LEU A 308 31.63 -25.22 -4.86
CA LEU A 308 33.10 -25.19 -4.93
C LEU A 308 33.64 -26.50 -4.34
N ARG A 309 34.51 -27.17 -5.10
CA ARG A 309 35.08 -28.49 -4.73
C ARG A 309 36.59 -28.45 -4.49
N LYS A 310 37.29 -27.48 -5.08
CA LYS A 310 38.74 -27.32 -4.91
C LYS A 310 39.05 -26.85 -3.50
N GLN A 311 39.80 -27.63 -2.73
CA GLN A 311 40.10 -27.32 -1.31
C GLN A 311 40.78 -25.96 -1.14
N LYS A 312 41.72 -25.62 -2.04
CA LYS A 312 42.41 -24.32 -2.06
C LYS A 312 41.43 -23.15 -2.25
N GLU A 313 40.40 -23.33 -3.07
CA GLU A 313 39.37 -22.31 -3.34
C GLU A 313 38.40 -22.15 -2.17
N ILE A 314 38.00 -23.24 -1.51
CA ILE A 314 37.18 -23.19 -0.30
C ILE A 314 37.94 -22.44 0.81
N ALA A 315 39.24 -22.74 1.00
CA ALA A 315 40.07 -22.00 1.94
C ALA A 315 40.21 -20.51 1.57
N LYS A 316 40.37 -20.20 0.27
CA LYS A 316 40.36 -18.82 -0.25
C LYS A 316 39.03 -18.11 0.05
N TYR A 317 37.89 -18.78 -0.11
CA TYR A 317 36.56 -18.23 0.20
C TYR A 317 36.47 -17.80 1.66
N PHE A 318 36.82 -18.67 2.61
CA PHE A 318 36.74 -18.33 4.03
C PHE A 318 37.73 -17.24 4.46
N ARG A 319 38.87 -17.10 3.76
CA ARG A 319 39.82 -16.01 4.00
C ARG A 319 39.35 -14.67 3.44
N GLU A 320 38.79 -14.65 2.23
CA GLU A 320 38.48 -13.39 1.53
C GLU A 320 37.04 -12.89 1.70
N ILE A 321 36.09 -13.81 1.88
CA ILE A 321 34.65 -13.52 1.97
C ILE A 321 34.15 -13.81 3.37
N GLY A 322 34.47 -15.01 3.87
CA GLY A 322 34.06 -15.48 5.19
C GLY A 322 32.56 -15.70 5.32
N THR A 323 32.10 -15.78 6.57
CA THR A 323 30.70 -15.99 6.97
C THR A 323 30.48 -15.21 8.26
N ASN A 324 29.33 -14.56 8.40
CA ASN A 324 28.91 -13.94 9.67
C ASN A 324 28.02 -14.88 10.49
N ASN A 325 27.72 -16.07 9.97
CA ASN A 325 27.02 -17.12 10.68
C ASN A 325 28.01 -18.07 11.39
N SER A 326 28.00 -18.02 12.73
CA SER A 326 28.91 -18.82 13.57
C SER A 326 28.77 -20.33 13.38
N LYS A 327 27.58 -20.81 12.98
CA LYS A 327 27.32 -22.21 12.61
C LYS A 327 28.27 -22.69 11.51
N HIS A 328 28.35 -21.93 10.42
CA HIS A 328 29.14 -22.30 9.26
C HIS A 328 30.63 -22.19 9.54
N LEU A 329 31.06 -21.16 10.27
CA LEU A 329 32.46 -21.00 10.67
C LEU A 329 32.93 -22.15 11.57
N THR A 330 32.12 -22.54 12.55
CA THR A 330 32.42 -23.66 13.45
C THR A 330 32.51 -24.97 12.67
N ARG A 331 31.58 -25.19 11.74
CA ARG A 331 31.56 -26.37 10.87
C ARG A 331 32.79 -26.45 9.96
N TYR A 332 33.17 -25.33 9.34
CA TYR A 332 34.38 -25.24 8.52
C TYR A 332 35.65 -25.56 9.33
N ARG A 333 35.81 -24.95 10.51
CA ARG A 333 36.94 -25.21 11.42
C ARG A 333 37.01 -26.66 11.90
N LYS A 334 35.86 -27.30 12.13
CA LYS A 334 35.80 -28.73 12.48
C LYS A 334 36.26 -29.60 11.33
N PHE A 335 35.79 -29.31 10.12
CA PHE A 335 36.02 -30.16 8.97
C PHE A 335 37.41 -30.01 8.35
N ILE A 336 38.04 -28.84 8.41
CA ILE A 336 39.41 -28.66 7.92
C ILE A 336 40.40 -29.56 8.68
N LYS A 337 40.18 -29.81 9.98
CA LYS A 337 40.96 -30.74 10.81
C LYS A 337 40.80 -32.22 10.42
N LEU A 338 39.74 -32.54 9.68
CA LEU A 338 39.44 -33.92 9.23
C LEU A 338 39.86 -34.18 7.78
N THR A 339 40.30 -33.13 7.08
CA THR A 339 40.79 -33.17 5.69
C THR A 339 42.30 -32.92 5.58
N GLN A 340 42.92 -32.42 6.65
CA GLN A 340 44.36 -32.51 6.89
C GLN A 340 44.66 -33.94 7.34
#